data_AF-A0A0U1NK54-F1
#
_entry.id   AF-A0A0U1NK54-F1
#
_cell.length_a   1.000
_cell.length_b   1.000
_cell.length_c   1.000
_cell.angle_alpha   90.00
_cell.angle_beta   90.00
_cell.angle_gamma   90.00
#
_symmetry.space_group_name_H-M   'P 1'
#
loop_
_entity.id
_entity.type
_entity.pdbx_description
1 polymer ?
#
loop_
_entity_poly.entity_id
_entity_poly.type
_entity_poly.pdbx_seq_one_letter_code
_entity_poly.pdbx_strand_id
1 'polypeptide(L)'
;MTSDVTLSCSCGALSAKLLNVRPQHGFHASCDCDDCHATNNHHGVHDPKDTAIDLYQTSPSNLKILSGGENLSVLRLHKSGGLLRWYAKCCDTPMYNTMASPKLPVVGVVASNVDNPEALGPVRAQGFVKKDGKTTHKNMVGMLSRMIGRMARERISGRWRDTPFFDASTMEPVVTPYTLTADERTAAYQPR
;
A
#
# COMPACT_ATOMS: atom_id res chain seq x y z
N MET A 1 -2.73 -8.99 -21.68
CA MET A 1 -1.67 -8.04 -22.01
C MET A 1 -0.97 -7.65 -20.73
N THR A 2 0.35 -7.56 -20.72
CA THR A 2 1.13 -7.07 -19.58
C THR A 2 1.22 -5.57 -19.76
N SER A 3 0.69 -4.80 -18.82
CA SER A 3 0.83 -3.35 -18.85
C SER A 3 1.66 -2.93 -17.66
N ASP A 4 2.74 -2.21 -17.89
CA ASP A 4 3.35 -1.44 -16.82
C ASP A 4 2.59 -0.12 -16.70
N VAL A 5 2.52 0.43 -15.49
CA VAL A 5 1.90 1.74 -15.25
C VAL A 5 2.85 2.61 -14.45
N THR A 6 2.72 3.91 -14.64
CA THR A 6 3.39 4.92 -13.83
C THR A 6 2.45 5.42 -12.74
N LEU A 7 3.06 5.88 -11.66
CA LEU A 7 2.37 6.49 -10.54
C LEU A 7 3.25 7.56 -9.91
N SER A 8 2.63 8.57 -9.32
CA SER A 8 3.33 9.69 -8.71
C SER A 8 2.62 10.21 -7.47
N CYS A 9 3.34 10.92 -6.61
CA CYS A 9 2.71 11.70 -5.56
C CYS A 9 1.97 12.92 -6.15
N SER A 10 1.13 13.59 -5.36
CA SER A 10 0.28 14.68 -5.86
C SER A 10 1.05 15.86 -6.47
N CYS A 11 2.30 16.12 -6.03
CA CYS A 11 3.16 17.16 -6.60
C CYS A 11 4.12 16.65 -7.69
N GLY A 12 4.12 15.34 -7.99
CA GLY A 12 4.98 14.71 -9.01
C GLY A 12 6.46 14.55 -8.63
N ALA A 13 6.90 15.06 -7.47
CA ALA A 13 8.31 15.02 -7.08
C ALA A 13 8.83 13.60 -6.78
N LEU A 14 7.96 12.68 -6.36
CA LEU A 14 8.24 11.25 -6.24
C LEU A 14 7.41 10.50 -7.29
N SER A 15 8.08 9.72 -8.14
CA SER A 15 7.45 8.90 -9.15
C SER A 15 8.01 7.48 -9.17
N ALA A 16 7.18 6.54 -9.57
CA ALA A 16 7.54 5.13 -9.67
C ALA A 16 6.87 4.47 -10.87
N LYS A 17 7.39 3.28 -11.21
CA LYS A 17 6.82 2.37 -12.18
C LYS A 17 6.37 1.10 -11.48
N LEU A 18 5.12 0.74 -11.69
CA LEU A 18 4.54 -0.54 -11.30
C LEU A 18 4.57 -1.47 -12.51
N LEU A 19 5.40 -2.51 -12.40
CA LEU A 19 5.62 -3.51 -13.44
C LEU A 19 4.55 -4.60 -13.39
N ASN A 20 4.34 -5.26 -14.53
CA ASN A 20 3.58 -6.50 -14.59
C ASN A 20 2.13 -6.39 -14.06
N VAL A 21 1.42 -5.30 -14.33
CA VAL A 21 0.00 -5.16 -13.92
C VAL A 21 -0.84 -6.19 -14.68
N ARG A 22 -1.16 -7.28 -13.98
CA ARG A 22 -2.03 -8.38 -14.45
C ARG A 22 -2.38 -9.31 -13.29
N PRO A 23 -3.48 -10.09 -13.41
CA PRO A 23 -3.99 -10.98 -12.35
C PRO A 23 -3.03 -12.03 -11.77
N GLN A 24 -1.94 -12.34 -12.49
CA GLN A 24 -0.92 -13.29 -12.06
C GLN A 24 0.05 -12.66 -11.04
N HIS A 25 0.29 -11.35 -11.12
CA HIS A 25 1.26 -10.62 -10.30
C HIS A 25 0.64 -9.68 -9.29
N GLY A 26 -0.66 -9.42 -9.38
CA GLY A 26 -1.38 -8.68 -8.36
C GLY A 26 -2.89 -8.76 -8.53
N PHE A 27 -3.59 -7.99 -7.71
CA PHE A 27 -5.03 -7.79 -7.82
C PHE A 27 -5.43 -6.44 -7.26
N HIS A 28 -6.43 -5.82 -7.87
CA HIS A 28 -7.06 -4.61 -7.36
C HIS A 28 -8.03 -4.98 -6.22
N ALA A 29 -7.93 -4.27 -5.10
CA ALA A 29 -8.73 -4.48 -3.91
C ALA A 29 -9.21 -3.14 -3.34
N SER A 30 -10.38 -3.14 -2.69
CA SER A 30 -10.85 -1.99 -1.90
C SER A 30 -10.80 -2.32 -0.41
N CYS A 31 -10.45 -1.33 0.42
CA CYS A 31 -10.33 -1.49 1.87
C CYS A 31 -11.02 -0.34 2.60
N ASP A 32 -11.98 -0.66 3.48
CA ASP A 32 -12.78 0.29 4.27
C ASP A 32 -12.47 0.17 5.78
N CYS A 33 -11.21 -0.16 6.11
CA CYS A 33 -10.78 -0.27 7.51
C CYS A 33 -10.39 1.09 8.09
N ASP A 34 -10.62 1.26 9.39
CA ASP A 34 -10.38 2.52 10.09
C ASP A 34 -8.90 2.97 9.99
N ASP A 35 -7.95 2.04 9.96
CA ASP A 35 -6.54 2.39 9.79
C ASP A 35 -6.23 2.99 8.41
N CYS A 36 -6.89 2.54 7.34
CA CYS A 36 -6.71 3.14 6.02
C CYS A 36 -7.23 4.57 6.01
N HIS A 37 -8.41 4.81 6.58
CA HIS A 37 -8.99 6.15 6.70
C HIS A 37 -8.16 7.06 7.62
N ALA A 38 -7.69 6.54 8.74
CA ALA A 38 -6.84 7.28 9.67
C ALA A 38 -5.53 7.76 9.02
N THR A 39 -5.00 7.00 8.07
CA THR A 39 -3.82 7.40 7.29
C THR A 39 -4.12 8.58 6.39
N ASN A 40 -5.23 8.54 5.66
CA ASN A 40 -5.64 9.65 4.79
C ASN A 40 -5.91 10.90 5.61
N ASN A 41 -6.64 10.77 6.72
CA ASN A 41 -6.94 11.88 7.62
C ASN A 41 -5.67 12.50 8.21
N HIS A 42 -4.70 11.69 8.67
CA HIS A 42 -3.41 12.20 9.16
C HIS A 42 -2.66 13.02 8.10
N HIS A 43 -2.73 12.61 6.84
CA HIS A 43 -2.08 13.30 5.72
C HIS A 43 -2.95 14.39 5.06
N GLY A 44 -4.13 14.70 5.63
CA GLY A 44 -5.05 15.69 5.06
C GLY A 44 -5.62 15.32 3.68
N VAL A 45 -5.59 14.03 3.32
CA VAL A 45 -6.15 13.52 2.07
C VAL A 45 -7.67 13.48 2.20
N HIS A 46 -8.38 14.02 1.20
CA HIS A 46 -9.83 13.96 1.16
C HIS A 46 -10.31 12.50 1.14
N ASP A 47 -11.10 12.12 2.13
CA ASP A 47 -11.56 10.75 2.36
C ASP A 47 -13.09 10.75 2.55
N PRO A 48 -13.85 10.72 1.44
CA PRO A 48 -15.30 10.79 1.51
C PRO A 48 -15.88 9.65 2.34
N LYS A 49 -16.94 9.97 3.09
CA LYS A 49 -17.72 8.97 3.82
C LYS A 49 -18.24 7.90 2.86
N ASP A 50 -18.29 6.66 3.36
CA ASP A 50 -18.78 5.48 2.63
C ASP A 50 -17.99 5.13 1.37
N THR A 51 -16.79 5.70 1.19
CA THR A 51 -15.84 5.30 0.15
C THR A 51 -14.75 4.42 0.75
N ALA A 52 -14.34 3.40 0.01
CA ALA A 52 -13.23 2.53 0.38
C ALA A 52 -11.95 3.02 -0.32
N ILE A 53 -10.80 2.75 0.29
CA ILE A 53 -9.50 3.06 -0.31
C ILE A 53 -9.08 1.91 -1.21
N ASP A 54 -8.89 2.23 -2.49
CA ASP A 54 -8.49 1.28 -3.52
C ASP A 54 -6.97 1.08 -3.52
N LEU A 55 -6.57 -0.19 -3.55
CA LEU A 55 -5.19 -0.66 -3.47
C LEU A 55 -4.92 -1.72 -4.54
N TYR A 56 -3.80 -1.63 -5.23
CA TYR A 56 -3.29 -2.74 -6.03
C TYR A 56 -2.28 -3.55 -5.22
N GLN A 57 -2.67 -4.78 -4.87
CA GLN A 57 -1.87 -5.70 -4.05
C GLN A 57 -0.92 -6.51 -4.93
N THR A 58 0.39 -6.31 -4.78
CA THR A 58 1.43 -6.97 -5.59
C THR A 58 2.69 -7.29 -4.76
N SER A 59 3.78 -7.70 -5.41
CA SER A 59 5.10 -7.85 -4.80
C SER A 59 5.90 -6.55 -4.88
N PRO A 60 6.70 -6.20 -3.86
CA PRO A 60 7.63 -5.08 -3.91
C PRO A 60 8.61 -5.12 -5.09
N SER A 61 8.95 -6.30 -5.62
CA SER A 61 9.84 -6.45 -6.78
C SER A 61 9.25 -5.96 -8.09
N ASN A 62 7.94 -5.70 -8.13
CA ASN A 62 7.29 -5.05 -9.25
C ASN A 62 7.33 -3.51 -9.14
N LEU A 63 7.92 -2.92 -8.10
CA LEU A 63 8.00 -1.47 -7.94
C LEU A 63 9.41 -0.98 -8.22
N LYS A 64 9.52 0.04 -9.07
CA LYS A 64 10.78 0.75 -9.36
C LYS A 64 10.58 2.24 -9.15
N ILE A 65 11.32 2.83 -8.22
CA ILE A 65 11.36 4.29 -8.09
C ILE A 65 12.03 4.85 -9.33
N LEU A 66 11.39 5.83 -9.97
CA LEU A 66 11.91 6.51 -11.17
C LEU A 66 12.61 7.81 -10.79
N SER A 67 12.02 8.58 -9.87
CA SER A 67 12.58 9.84 -9.37
C SER A 67 12.14 10.12 -7.93
N GLY A 68 12.90 10.93 -7.21
CA GLY A 68 12.49 11.47 -5.91
C GLY A 68 12.50 10.49 -4.75
N GLY A 69 13.30 9.41 -4.81
CA GLY A 69 13.35 8.38 -3.77
C GLY A 69 13.71 8.93 -2.38
N GLU A 70 14.43 10.05 -2.31
CA GLU A 70 14.70 10.80 -1.08
C GLU A 70 13.45 11.39 -0.42
N ASN A 71 12.35 11.53 -1.16
CA ASN A 71 11.05 11.97 -0.64
C ASN A 71 10.23 10.82 -0.05
N LEU A 72 10.69 9.57 -0.18
CA LEU A 72 10.02 8.44 0.44
C LEU A 72 10.14 8.54 1.96
N SER A 73 9.03 8.37 2.67
CA SER A 73 8.97 8.34 4.13
C SER A 73 7.94 7.33 4.59
N VAL A 74 8.02 6.95 5.87
CA VAL A 74 7.21 5.85 6.41
C VAL A 74 6.60 6.19 7.75
N LEU A 75 5.30 5.94 7.84
CA LEU A 75 4.45 6.17 8.98
C LEU A 75 4.04 4.83 9.61
N ARG A 76 3.93 4.81 10.93
CA ARG A 76 3.26 3.77 11.72
C ARG A 76 2.20 4.42 12.60
N LEU A 77 0.98 3.89 12.53
CA LEU A 77 -0.11 4.35 13.40
C LEU A 77 0.10 3.87 14.85
N HIS A 78 0.72 2.69 15.02
CA HIS A 78 0.88 2.02 16.31
C HIS A 78 2.33 1.65 16.57
N LYS A 79 2.74 1.64 17.85
CA LYS A 79 4.10 1.28 18.29
C LYS A 79 4.46 -0.17 17.94
N SER A 80 3.51 -1.09 18.07
CA SER A 80 3.68 -2.51 17.76
C SER A 80 2.64 -2.97 16.74
N GLY A 81 3.03 -3.92 15.89
CA GLY A 81 2.17 -4.44 14.82
C GLY A 81 1.89 -3.43 13.71
N GLY A 82 0.93 -3.80 12.86
CA GLY A 82 0.45 -2.98 11.76
C GLY A 82 1.34 -2.98 10.51
N LEU A 83 0.85 -2.23 9.52
CA LEU A 83 1.54 -2.00 8.25
C LEU A 83 2.54 -0.84 8.39
N LEU A 84 3.57 -0.87 7.55
CA LEU A 84 4.35 0.32 7.24
C LEU A 84 3.64 1.08 6.14
N ARG A 85 3.32 2.35 6.41
CA ARG A 85 2.52 3.21 5.54
C ARG A 85 3.45 4.22 4.90
N TRP A 86 3.81 3.97 3.65
CA TRP A 86 4.79 4.76 2.92
C TRP A 86 4.11 5.92 2.21
N TYR A 87 4.68 7.11 2.35
CA TYR A 87 4.16 8.36 1.80
C TYR A 87 5.29 9.20 1.21
N ALA A 88 4.92 10.16 0.36
CA ALA A 88 5.82 11.16 -0.19
C ALA A 88 5.88 12.37 0.75
N LYS A 89 6.99 12.58 1.45
CA LYS A 89 7.15 13.69 2.42
C LYS A 89 7.13 15.09 1.80
N CYS A 90 7.26 15.19 0.48
CA CYS A 90 7.23 16.45 -0.26
C CYS A 90 5.81 17.06 -0.36
N CYS A 91 4.76 16.25 -0.18
CA CYS A 91 3.37 16.68 -0.28
C CYS A 91 2.41 15.78 0.52
N ASP A 92 2.93 15.04 1.48
CA ASP A 92 2.22 14.11 2.36
C ASP A 92 1.38 13.03 1.67
N THR A 93 1.59 12.76 0.36
CA THR A 93 0.75 11.80 -0.37
C THR A 93 1.01 10.37 0.09
N PRO A 94 0.03 9.63 0.64
CA PRO A 94 0.15 8.20 0.91
C PRO A 94 0.30 7.43 -0.40
N MET A 95 1.29 6.55 -0.51
CA MET A 95 1.60 5.86 -1.76
C MET A 95 1.57 4.34 -1.67
N TYR A 96 2.07 3.77 -0.57
CA TYR A 96 2.22 2.32 -0.44
C TYR A 96 1.96 1.83 0.97
N ASN A 97 1.61 0.56 1.09
CA ASN A 97 1.55 -0.14 2.37
C ASN A 97 2.30 -1.46 2.28
N THR A 98 3.26 -1.71 3.18
CA THR A 98 3.98 -2.98 3.25
C THR A 98 3.78 -3.63 4.61
N MET A 99 4.07 -4.93 4.70
CA MET A 99 4.30 -5.55 6.00
C MET A 99 5.55 -4.94 6.65
N ALA A 100 5.68 -5.03 7.98
CA ALA A 100 6.86 -4.54 8.70
C ALA A 100 8.12 -5.36 8.45
N SER A 101 8.01 -6.55 7.85
CA SER A 101 9.14 -7.41 7.55
C SER A 101 9.22 -7.73 6.06
N PRO A 102 10.40 -7.61 5.41
CA PRO A 102 10.59 -8.00 4.02
C PRO A 102 10.49 -9.52 3.79
N LYS A 103 10.36 -10.32 4.87
CA LYS A 103 10.03 -11.75 4.78
C LYS A 103 8.60 -12.00 4.27
N LEU A 104 7.73 -10.99 4.32
CA LEU A 104 6.38 -11.01 3.76
C LEU A 104 6.33 -10.01 2.59
N PRO A 105 6.85 -10.39 1.40
CA PRO A 105 7.03 -9.46 0.28
C PRO A 105 5.71 -9.17 -0.43
N VAL A 106 4.89 -8.35 0.21
CA VAL A 106 3.65 -7.79 -0.34
C VAL A 106 3.65 -6.28 -0.16
N VAL A 107 3.15 -5.58 -1.17
CA VAL A 107 2.90 -4.14 -1.15
C VAL A 107 1.50 -3.87 -1.70
N GLY A 108 0.74 -3.03 -1.01
CA GLY A 108 -0.47 -2.41 -1.54
C GLY A 108 -0.14 -1.03 -2.07
N VAL A 109 -0.26 -0.83 -3.38
CA VAL A 109 -0.08 0.47 -4.05
C VAL A 109 -1.39 1.24 -4.02
N VAL A 110 -1.39 2.49 -3.58
CA VAL A 110 -2.59 3.34 -3.58
C VAL A 110 -3.02 3.62 -5.02
N ALA A 111 -4.21 3.14 -5.40
CA ALA A 111 -4.64 3.11 -6.79
C ALA A 111 -4.87 4.50 -7.40
N SER A 112 -5.30 5.47 -6.58
CA SER A 112 -5.54 6.86 -7.02
C SER A 112 -4.28 7.60 -7.47
N ASN A 113 -3.08 7.09 -7.13
CA ASN A 113 -1.81 7.67 -7.54
C ASN A 113 -1.32 7.17 -8.90
N VAL A 114 -1.98 6.16 -9.47
CA VAL A 114 -1.63 5.58 -10.77
C VAL A 114 -2.20 6.46 -11.88
N ASP A 115 -1.41 6.81 -12.88
CA ASP A 115 -1.82 7.76 -13.93
C ASP A 115 -2.99 7.24 -14.78
N ASN A 116 -3.10 5.91 -14.92
CA ASN A 116 -4.21 5.22 -15.56
C ASN A 116 -4.75 4.10 -14.64
N PRO A 117 -5.62 4.42 -13.66
CA PRO A 117 -6.12 3.44 -12.70
C PRO A 117 -6.89 2.28 -13.35
N GLU A 118 -7.52 2.49 -14.51
CA GLU A 118 -8.26 1.43 -15.21
C GLU A 118 -7.36 0.25 -15.63
N ALA A 119 -6.07 0.51 -15.85
CA ALA A 119 -5.09 -0.51 -16.18
C ALA A 119 -4.87 -1.53 -15.04
N LEU A 120 -5.24 -1.19 -13.79
CA LEU A 120 -5.22 -2.11 -12.64
C LEU A 120 -6.30 -3.20 -12.75
N GLY A 121 -7.29 -3.00 -13.63
CA GLY A 121 -8.44 -3.86 -13.81
C GLY A 121 -9.48 -3.68 -12.70
N PRO A 122 -10.58 -4.46 -12.75
CA PRO A 122 -11.68 -4.32 -11.81
C PRO A 122 -11.27 -4.75 -10.40
N VAL A 123 -11.90 -4.15 -9.39
CA VAL A 123 -11.77 -4.57 -7.98
C VAL A 123 -12.18 -6.03 -7.84
N ARG A 124 -11.26 -6.88 -7.37
CA ARG A 124 -11.46 -8.34 -7.24
C ARG A 124 -11.69 -8.80 -5.82
N ALA A 125 -11.38 -7.97 -4.83
CA ALA A 125 -11.63 -8.26 -3.43
C ALA A 125 -11.96 -6.97 -2.67
N GLN A 126 -12.85 -7.07 -1.70
CA GLN A 126 -13.23 -5.95 -0.84
C GLN A 126 -13.03 -6.37 0.61
N GLY A 127 -12.27 -5.58 1.36
CA GLY A 127 -11.94 -5.83 2.75
C GLY A 127 -12.60 -4.82 3.67
N PHE A 128 -13.02 -5.30 4.84
CA PHE A 128 -13.55 -4.47 5.91
C PHE A 128 -14.78 -3.62 5.53
N VAL A 129 -15.56 -4.09 4.56
CA VAL A 129 -16.74 -3.39 4.08
C VAL A 129 -17.75 -3.28 5.21
N LYS A 130 -18.13 -2.06 5.58
CA LYS A 130 -19.20 -1.82 6.56
C LYS A 130 -20.56 -1.99 5.88
N LYS A 131 -21.34 -2.97 6.33
CA LYS A 131 -22.71 -3.21 5.88
C LYS A 131 -23.60 -3.55 7.06
N ASP A 132 -24.67 -2.77 7.26
CA ASP A 132 -25.65 -2.97 8.32
C ASP A 132 -25.02 -3.05 9.74
N GLY A 133 -24.01 -2.22 10.00
CA GLY A 133 -23.25 -2.22 11.26
C GLY A 133 -22.31 -3.41 11.46
N LYS A 134 -22.14 -4.27 10.45
CA LYS A 134 -21.21 -5.41 10.46
C LYS A 134 -20.10 -5.23 9.44
N THR A 135 -18.92 -5.72 9.79
CA THR A 135 -17.77 -5.77 8.90
C THR A 135 -17.79 -7.06 8.10
N THR A 136 -17.70 -6.97 6.77
CA THR A 136 -17.66 -8.14 5.87
C THR A 136 -16.50 -8.07 4.88
N HIS A 137 -16.18 -9.21 4.28
CA HIS A 137 -15.15 -9.34 3.25
C HIS A 137 -15.75 -10.03 2.02
N LYS A 138 -15.46 -9.51 0.82
CA LYS A 138 -15.89 -10.12 -0.45
C LYS A 138 -14.68 -10.64 -1.21
N ASN A 139 -14.77 -11.88 -1.69
CA ASN A 139 -13.75 -12.53 -2.55
C ASN A 139 -12.31 -12.54 -1.97
N MET A 140 -12.16 -12.35 -0.65
CA MET A 140 -10.85 -12.14 -0.03
C MET A 140 -10.04 -13.43 0.09
N VAL A 141 -10.68 -14.56 0.44
CA VAL A 141 -9.99 -15.85 0.67
C VAL A 141 -9.19 -16.30 -0.55
N GLY A 142 -9.81 -16.28 -1.74
CA GLY A 142 -9.14 -16.67 -2.98
C GLY A 142 -8.04 -15.69 -3.42
N MET A 143 -8.18 -14.40 -3.12
CA MET A 143 -7.13 -13.41 -3.43
C MET A 143 -5.94 -13.52 -2.46
N LEU A 144 -6.20 -13.75 -1.18
CA LEU A 144 -5.18 -13.96 -0.16
C LEU A 144 -4.37 -15.24 -0.40
N SER A 145 -5.02 -16.36 -0.79
CA SER A 145 -4.29 -17.59 -1.12
C SER A 145 -3.32 -17.39 -2.30
N ARG A 146 -3.76 -16.68 -3.34
CA ARG A 146 -2.91 -16.29 -4.48
C ARG A 146 -1.77 -15.36 -4.04
N MET A 147 -2.04 -14.46 -3.10
CA MET A 147 -1.02 -13.56 -2.53
C MET A 147 0.05 -14.31 -1.75
N ILE A 148 -0.35 -15.27 -0.90
CA ILE A 148 0.57 -16.14 -0.17
C ILE A 148 1.43 -16.94 -1.14
N GLY A 149 0.84 -17.52 -2.18
CA GLY A 149 1.59 -18.23 -3.23
C GLY A 149 2.60 -17.33 -3.95
N ARG A 150 2.28 -16.05 -4.21
CA ARG A 150 3.23 -15.07 -4.75
C ARG A 150 4.37 -14.80 -3.77
N MET A 151 4.05 -14.52 -2.49
CA MET A 151 5.06 -14.27 -1.47
C MET A 151 6.05 -15.43 -1.36
N ALA A 152 5.57 -16.68 -1.37
CA ALA A 152 6.43 -17.86 -1.36
C ALA A 152 7.37 -17.90 -2.58
N ARG A 153 6.87 -17.64 -3.79
CA ARG A 153 7.70 -17.58 -5.01
C ARG A 153 8.74 -16.47 -4.98
N GLU A 154 8.40 -15.30 -4.46
CA GLU A 154 9.35 -14.19 -4.27
C GLU A 154 10.46 -14.58 -3.30
N ARG A 155 10.12 -15.27 -2.21
CA ARG A 155 11.07 -15.79 -1.22
C ARG A 155 12.03 -16.81 -1.82
N ILE A 156 11.50 -17.79 -2.57
CA ILE A 156 12.30 -18.85 -3.22
C ILE A 156 13.22 -18.27 -4.29
N SER A 157 12.71 -17.38 -5.14
CA SER A 157 13.50 -16.76 -6.22
C SER A 157 14.51 -15.72 -5.74
N GLY A 158 14.44 -15.30 -4.48
CA GLY A 158 15.30 -14.24 -3.94
C GLY A 158 14.88 -12.82 -4.32
N ARG A 159 13.90 -12.66 -5.24
CA ARG A 159 13.40 -11.36 -5.70
C ARG A 159 12.77 -10.50 -4.61
N TRP A 160 12.40 -11.07 -3.47
CA TRP A 160 11.97 -10.29 -2.29
C TRP A 160 12.99 -9.23 -1.84
N ARG A 161 14.28 -9.38 -2.21
CA ARG A 161 15.36 -8.41 -1.97
C ARG A 161 15.34 -7.22 -2.92
N ASP A 162 14.72 -7.39 -4.09
CA ASP A 162 14.52 -6.33 -5.06
C ASP A 162 13.31 -5.52 -4.62
N THR A 163 13.54 -4.47 -3.84
CA THR A 163 12.49 -3.65 -3.25
C THR A 163 13.04 -2.27 -2.92
N PRO A 164 12.26 -1.19 -3.12
CA PRO A 164 12.66 0.13 -2.68
C PRO A 164 12.44 0.37 -1.18
N PHE A 165 11.85 -0.58 -0.44
CA PHE A 165 11.36 -0.36 0.92
C PHE A 165 12.28 -0.88 2.02
N PHE A 166 13.13 -1.87 1.72
CA PHE A 166 13.93 -2.55 2.74
C PHE A 166 15.36 -2.76 2.27
N ASP A 167 16.30 -2.62 3.20
CA ASP A 167 17.67 -3.05 2.99
C ASP A 167 17.74 -4.58 3.06
N ALA A 168 18.26 -5.20 2.00
CA ALA A 168 18.30 -6.64 1.87
C ALA A 168 19.29 -7.34 2.83
N SER A 169 20.25 -6.59 3.37
CA SER A 169 21.29 -7.08 4.29
C SER A 169 20.83 -6.97 5.75
N THR A 170 20.28 -5.81 6.15
CA THR A 170 19.84 -5.56 7.54
C THR A 170 18.42 -6.04 7.78
N MET A 171 17.61 -6.22 6.72
CA MET A 171 16.18 -6.50 6.77
C MET A 171 15.33 -5.36 7.37
N GLU A 172 15.92 -4.19 7.54
CA GLU A 172 15.25 -3.00 8.08
C GLU A 172 14.67 -2.14 6.95
N PRO A 173 13.63 -1.33 7.24
CA PRO A 173 13.14 -0.32 6.30
C PRO A 173 14.26 0.65 5.90
N VAL A 174 14.31 1.07 4.63
CA VAL A 174 15.32 2.05 4.16
C VAL A 174 15.15 3.45 4.76
N VAL A 175 14.01 3.72 5.40
CA VAL A 175 13.71 4.96 6.13
C VAL A 175 13.20 4.59 7.52
N THR A 176 13.69 5.27 8.55
CA THR A 176 13.22 5.08 9.93
C THR A 176 11.74 5.44 10.04
N PRO A 177 10.87 4.50 10.49
CA PRO A 177 9.45 4.79 10.61
C PRO A 177 9.14 5.82 11.69
N TYR A 178 8.41 6.87 11.31
CA TYR A 178 7.76 7.78 12.25
C TYR A 178 6.53 7.10 12.84
N THR A 179 6.43 7.04 14.16
CA THR A 179 5.27 6.44 14.84
C THR A 179 4.43 7.54 15.47
N LEU A 180 3.13 7.56 15.17
CA LEU A 180 2.22 8.56 15.73
C LEU A 180 2.25 8.57 17.26
N THR A 181 2.24 9.78 17.80
CA THR A 181 1.95 10.02 19.21
C THR A 181 0.51 9.61 19.53
N ALA A 182 0.16 9.58 20.83
CA ALA A 182 -1.20 9.27 21.24
C ALA A 182 -2.21 10.31 20.71
N ASP A 183 -1.82 11.59 20.72
CA ASP A 183 -2.70 12.69 20.30
C ASP A 183 -2.89 12.71 18.79
N GLU A 184 -1.82 12.55 18.01
CA GLU A 184 -1.92 12.45 16.54
C GLU A 184 -2.72 11.23 16.11
N ARG A 185 -2.53 10.08 16.78
CA ARG A 185 -3.35 8.90 16.52
C ARG A 185 -4.81 9.19 16.84
N THR A 186 -5.12 9.86 17.94
CA THR A 186 -6.51 10.20 18.29
C THR A 186 -7.13 11.14 17.25
N ALA A 187 -6.38 12.13 16.78
CA ALA A 187 -6.81 13.02 15.68
C ALA A 187 -7.03 12.24 14.37
N ALA A 188 -6.14 11.31 14.05
CA ALA A 188 -6.21 10.51 12.83
C ALA A 188 -7.48 9.63 12.78
N TYR A 189 -7.93 9.07 13.89
CA TYR A 189 -9.12 8.20 13.95
C TYR A 189 -10.45 8.96 14.17
N GLN A 190 -10.50 10.27 13.91
CA GLN A 190 -11.75 11.01 13.99
C GLN A 190 -12.80 10.48 12.99
N PRO A 191 -14.10 10.51 13.34
CA PRO A 191 -15.17 10.02 12.47
C PRO A 191 -15.24 10.76 11.13
N ARG A 192 -15.59 10.02 10.07
CA ARG A 192 -15.95 10.55 8.75
C ARG A 192 -17.39 11.06 8.68
#